data_AF-A0A2E8U736-F1
#
_entry.id   AF-A0A2E8U736-F1
#
_cell.length_a   1.000
_cell.length_b   1.000
_cell.length_c   1.000
_cell.angle_alpha   90.00
_cell.angle_beta   90.00
_cell.angle_gamma   90.00
#
_symmetry.space_group_name_H-M   'P 1'
#
loop_
_entity.id
_entity.type
_entity.pdbx_description
1 polymer ?
#
loop_
_entity_poly.entity_id
_entity_poly.type
_entity_poly.pdbx_seq_one_letter_code
_entity_poly.pdbx_strand_id
1 'polypeptide(L)'
;MSVVGSFMTLTPTFVLGDLDRNLTIDFDDFLLFAQAFNTTRDAAYDAVSDFDSSGSIDFSDFLGGASVFGQSFTKSKVTNEEVSPISL
;
A
#
# COMPACT_ATOMS: atom_id res chain seq x y z
N MET A 1 -37.51 10.50 -0.79
CA MET A 1 -36.11 10.97 -0.91
C MET A 1 -35.20 9.94 -0.26
N SER A 2 -34.27 9.34 -0.99
CA SER A 2 -33.14 8.61 -0.39
C SER A 2 -31.92 8.82 -1.28
N VAL A 3 -30.97 9.63 -0.82
CA VAL A 3 -29.66 9.79 -1.46
C VAL A 3 -28.88 8.53 -1.11
N VAL A 4 -28.82 7.57 -2.04
CA VAL A 4 -27.90 6.45 -1.90
C VAL A 4 -26.52 7.00 -2.24
N GLY A 5 -25.77 7.40 -1.21
CA GLY A 5 -24.37 7.78 -1.38
C GLY A 5 -23.62 6.61 -2.00
N SER A 6 -23.08 6.84 -3.20
CA SER A 6 -22.20 5.88 -3.87
C SER A 6 -21.01 5.57 -2.95
N PHE A 7 -20.96 4.36 -2.41
CA PHE A 7 -19.79 3.88 -1.68
C PHE A 7 -18.70 3.62 -2.71
N MET A 8 -17.82 4.59 -2.91
CA MET A 8 -16.61 4.42 -3.70
C MET A 8 -15.82 3.27 -3.09
N THR A 9 -15.86 2.09 -3.71
CA THR A 9 -15.11 0.92 -3.24
C THR A 9 -13.65 1.19 -3.56
N LEU A 10 -12.97 1.82 -2.62
CA LEU A 10 -11.53 2.02 -2.69
C LEU A 10 -10.91 0.64 -2.51
N THR A 11 -10.54 -0.02 -3.60
CA THR A 11 -9.63 -1.15 -3.49
C THR A 11 -8.38 -0.61 -2.79
N PRO A 12 -8.01 -1.12 -1.61
CA PRO A 12 -6.77 -0.71 -0.98
C PRO A 12 -5.64 -1.10 -1.93
N THR A 13 -5.07 -0.11 -2.62
CA THR A 13 -3.88 -0.31 -3.41
C THR A 13 -2.76 -0.54 -2.41
N PHE A 14 -2.32 -1.79 -2.30
CA PHE A 14 -1.16 -2.11 -1.50
C PHE A 14 0.06 -1.58 -2.24
N VAL A 15 0.67 -0.53 -1.70
CA VAL A 15 1.90 0.06 -2.22
C VAL A 15 3.05 -0.59 -1.46
N LEU A 16 3.99 -1.19 -2.19
CA LEU A 16 5.18 -1.78 -1.59
C LEU A 16 5.95 -0.67 -0.85
N GLY A 17 6.28 -0.92 0.43
CA GLY A 17 7.02 0.02 1.27
C GLY A 17 6.18 1.09 2.00
N ASP A 18 4.89 1.26 1.68
CA ASP A 18 3.97 2.19 2.37
C ASP A 18 3.24 1.43 3.50
N LEU A 19 3.94 1.26 4.62
CA LEU A 19 3.51 0.42 5.75
C LEU A 19 2.45 1.12 6.60
N ASP A 20 2.51 2.45 6.72
CA ASP A 20 1.52 3.23 7.47
C ASP A 20 0.29 3.65 6.63
N ARG A 21 0.33 3.41 5.32
CA ARG A 21 -0.73 3.70 4.32
C ARG A 21 -1.00 5.19 4.13
N ASN A 22 0.02 6.01 4.31
CA ASN A 22 -0.05 7.45 4.07
C ASN A 22 0.20 7.83 2.58
N LEU A 23 0.48 6.83 1.72
CA LEU A 23 0.81 6.97 0.29
C LEU A 23 2.16 7.62 0.01
N THR A 24 3.06 7.68 0.98
CA THR A 24 4.44 8.15 0.85
C THR A 24 5.34 7.13 1.52
N ILE A 25 6.41 6.73 0.84
CA ILE A 25 7.40 5.82 1.42
C ILE A 25 8.50 6.67 2.02
N ASP A 26 8.48 6.84 3.33
CA ASP A 26 9.43 7.68 4.04
C ASP A 26 10.08 6.96 5.24
N PHE A 27 10.67 7.75 6.15
CA PHE A 27 11.42 7.20 7.25
C PHE A 27 10.51 6.57 8.32
N ASP A 28 9.25 6.98 8.41
CA ASP A 28 8.31 6.38 9.36
C ASP A 28 7.97 4.94 8.93
N ASP A 29 7.85 4.67 7.63
CA ASP A 29 7.74 3.30 7.11
C ASP A 29 8.98 2.47 7.44
N PHE A 30 10.17 3.06 7.35
CA PHE A 30 11.39 2.36 7.73
C PHE A 30 11.39 1.97 9.23
N LEU A 31 10.87 2.83 10.11
CA LEU A 31 10.74 2.51 11.53
C LEU A 31 9.69 1.44 11.81
N LEU A 32 8.63 1.34 11.00
CA LEU A 32 7.67 0.25 11.07
C LEU A 32 8.30 -1.07 10.61
N PHE A 33 9.02 -1.06 9.48
CA PHE A 33 9.76 -2.23 8.99
C PHE A 33 10.76 -2.74 10.03
N ALA A 34 11.51 -1.83 10.67
CA ALA A 34 12.51 -2.19 11.68
C ALA A 34 11.93 -2.93 12.91
N GLN A 35 10.64 -2.76 13.21
CA GLN A 35 9.97 -3.48 14.29
C GLN A 35 9.73 -4.96 13.96
N ALA A 36 9.60 -5.29 12.67
CA ALA A 36 9.38 -6.64 12.18
C ALA A 36 10.65 -7.32 11.64
N PHE A 37 11.78 -6.59 11.57
CA PHE A 37 13.03 -7.09 11.02
C PHE A 37 13.56 -8.32 11.77
N ASN A 38 14.11 -9.28 11.02
CA ASN A 38 14.64 -10.55 11.51
C ASN A 38 13.60 -11.45 12.19
N THR A 39 12.31 -11.25 11.88
CA THR A 39 11.25 -12.21 12.21
C THR A 39 11.09 -13.22 11.07
N THR A 40 10.63 -14.41 11.43
CA THR A 40 10.17 -15.46 10.52
C THR A 40 8.73 -15.76 10.88
N ARG A 41 7.95 -16.50 10.08
CA ARG A 41 6.49 -16.81 10.31
C ARG A 41 6.10 -17.30 11.72
N ASP A 42 6.21 -16.41 12.69
CA ASP A 42 6.00 -16.54 14.12
C ASP A 42 5.01 -15.44 14.56
N ALA A 43 4.79 -15.28 15.86
CA ALA A 43 3.80 -14.34 16.37
C ALA A 43 4.13 -12.86 16.10
N ALA A 44 5.39 -12.53 15.82
CA ALA A 44 5.86 -11.17 15.54
C ALA A 44 6.01 -10.89 14.02
N TYR A 45 5.77 -11.89 13.17
CA TYR A 45 5.86 -11.75 11.73
C TYR A 45 4.74 -10.90 11.15
N ASP A 46 5.12 -9.85 10.43
CA ASP A 46 4.21 -9.03 9.65
C ASP A 46 4.36 -9.37 8.16
N ALA A 47 3.39 -10.11 7.61
CA ALA A 47 3.40 -10.52 6.21
C ALA A 47 3.43 -9.34 5.21
N VAL A 48 3.06 -8.14 5.66
CA VAL A 48 3.11 -6.91 4.86
C VAL A 48 4.56 -6.46 4.62
N SER A 49 5.46 -6.77 5.55
CA SER A 49 6.87 -6.38 5.56
C SER A 49 7.80 -7.42 4.91
N ASP A 50 7.28 -8.60 4.55
CA ASP A 50 7.96 -9.65 3.75
C ASP A 50 7.64 -9.43 2.27
N PHE A 51 8.38 -8.52 1.64
CA PHE A 51 8.11 -8.00 0.29
C PHE A 51 8.42 -9.03 -0.80
N ASP A 52 9.35 -9.95 -0.56
CA ASP A 52 9.66 -11.03 -1.49
C ASP A 52 8.89 -12.34 -1.21
N SER A 53 8.10 -12.36 -0.13
CA SER A 53 7.32 -13.52 0.32
C SER A 53 8.16 -14.76 0.64
N SER A 54 9.42 -14.59 1.03
CA SER A 54 10.33 -15.67 1.42
C SER A 54 9.91 -16.39 2.70
N GLY A 55 9.05 -15.78 3.52
CA GLY A 55 8.66 -16.24 4.84
C GLY A 55 9.56 -15.75 5.97
N SER A 56 10.48 -14.86 5.67
CA SER A 56 11.35 -14.16 6.63
C SER A 56 11.42 -12.68 6.25
N ILE A 57 11.55 -11.79 7.23
CA ILE A 57 11.74 -10.36 6.99
C ILE A 57 13.21 -10.06 7.21
N ASP A 58 13.97 -9.88 6.13
CA ASP A 58 15.42 -9.74 6.20
C ASP A 58 15.98 -8.61 5.33
N PHE A 59 17.29 -8.63 5.11
CA PHE A 59 17.98 -7.57 4.38
C PHE A 59 17.52 -7.48 2.90
N SER A 60 17.01 -8.56 2.33
CA SER A 60 16.45 -8.58 0.97
C SER A 60 15.18 -7.72 0.90
N ASP A 61 14.30 -7.83 1.89
CA ASP A 61 13.12 -6.97 2.02
C ASP A 61 13.51 -5.51 2.25
N PHE A 62 14.52 -5.28 3.09
CA PHE A 62 15.06 -3.93 3.27
C PHE A 62 15.50 -3.31 1.94
N LEU A 63 16.22 -4.05 1.09
CA LEU A 63 16.62 -3.55 -0.23
C LEU A 63 15.41 -3.32 -1.15
N GLY A 64 14.38 -4.15 -1.03
CA GLY A 64 13.10 -3.96 -1.71
C GLY A 64 12.44 -2.63 -1.34
N GLY A 65 12.27 -2.35 -0.04
CA GLY A 65 11.72 -1.09 0.44
C GLY A 65 12.61 0.12 0.11
N ALA A 66 13.93 -0.02 0.26
CA ALA A 66 14.88 1.03 -0.08
C ALA A 66 14.86 1.41 -1.57
N SER A 67 14.53 0.45 -2.45
CA SER A 67 14.42 0.72 -3.90
C SER A 67 13.28 1.67 -4.28
N VAL A 68 12.28 1.80 -3.39
CA VAL A 68 11.10 2.65 -3.58
C VAL A 68 11.04 3.84 -2.61
N PHE A 69 12.05 4.02 -1.77
CA PHE A 69 12.12 5.10 -0.79
C PHE A 69 12.00 6.49 -1.42
N GLY A 70 11.20 7.36 -0.80
CA GLY A 70 10.94 8.72 -1.25
C GLY A 70 9.90 8.84 -2.36
N GLN A 71 9.28 7.74 -2.80
CA GLN A 71 8.15 7.79 -3.73
C GLN A 71 6.86 8.17 -2.98
N SER A 72 5.98 8.91 -3.68
CA SER A 72 4.64 9.24 -3.20
C SER A 72 3.61 8.92 -4.28
N PHE A 73 2.44 8.46 -3.86
CA PHE A 73 1.35 8.06 -4.72
C PHE A 73 0.14 8.95 -4.49
N THR A 74 -0.49 9.37 -5.58
CA THR A 74 -1.78 10.06 -5.48
C THR A 74 -2.89 9.05 -5.65
N LYS A 75 -3.90 9.15 -4.78
CA LYS A 75 -5.14 8.40 -4.97
C LYS A 75 -5.81 8.87 -6.26
N SER A 76 -5.81 8.04 -7.29
CA SER A 76 -6.57 8.32 -8.51
C SER A 76 -8.05 8.41 -8.13
N LYS A 77 -8.63 9.59 -8.31
CA LYS A 77 -10.07 9.77 -8.22
C LYS A 77 -10.66 8.98 -9.39
N VAL A 78 -11.32 7.85 -9.11
CA VAL A 78 -12.17 7.20 -10.12
C VAL A 78 -13.37 8.12 -10.33
N THR A 79 -13.25 9.11 -11.21
CA THR A 79 -14.42 9.83 -11.70
C THR A 79 -15.14 8.86 -12.62
N ASN A 80 -16.32 8.40 -12.21
CA ASN A 80 -17.29 7.88 -13.17
C ASN A 80 -17.66 9.07 -14.06
N GLU A 81 -16.87 9.33 -15.10
CA GLU A 81 -17.26 10.22 -16.19
C GLU A 81 -18.55 9.63 -16.75
N GLU A 82 -19.68 10.35 -16.56
CA GLU A 82 -20.92 10.02 -17.24
C GLU A 82 -20.61 9.87 -18.72
N VAL A 83 -20.80 8.66 -19.25
CA VAL A 83 -20.81 8.43 -20.69
C VAL A 83 -21.97 9.25 -21.22
N SER A 84 -21.67 10.38 -21.84
CA SER A 84 -22.69 11.18 -22.50
C SER A 84 -23.36 10.32 -23.57
N PRO A 85 -24.71 10.30 -23.64
CA PRO A 85 -25.39 9.54 -24.67
C PRO A 85 -24.95 10.10 -26.03
N ILE A 86 -24.33 9.23 -26.83
CA ILE A 86 -23.99 9.51 -28.23
C ILE A 86 -25.30 9.91 -28.90
N SER A 87 -25.44 11.18 -29.28
CA SER A 87 -26.56 11.63 -30.11
C SER A 87 -26.34 11.10 -31.52
N LEU A 88 -27.13 10.08 -31.89
CA LEU A 88 -27.31 9.63 -33.28
C LEU A 88 -28.65 10.17 -33.79
#